data_AF-A0A969KPJ7-F1
#
_entry.id   AF-A0A969KPJ7-F1
#
_cell.length_a   1.000
_cell.length_b   1.000
_cell.length_c   1.000
_cell.angle_alpha   90.00
_cell.angle_beta   90.00
_cell.angle_gamma   90.00
#
_symmetry.space_group_name_H-M   'P 1'
#
loop_
_entity.id
_entity.type
_entity.pdbx_description
1 polymer ?
#
loop_
_entity_poly.entity_id
_entity_poly.type
_entity_poly.pdbx_seq_one_letter_code
_entity_poly.pdbx_strand_id
1 'polypeptide(L)'
;MSKRVPYLWDYDIDETQFRAMLSGELALGRLDRDWAAVRLLEYAPYPEVVELLGFGPLVQGWPTWRQRIRSQTRLRAFDFLVRWLSQNHPGLLQ
;
A
#
# COMPACT_ATOMS: atom_id res chain seq x y z
N MET A 1 -11.20 -18.98 -8.77
CA MET A 1 -10.64 -19.41 -7.47
C MET A 1 -9.98 -18.18 -6.87
N SER A 2 -10.44 -17.71 -5.72
CA SER A 2 -9.88 -16.51 -5.09
C SER A 2 -8.50 -16.83 -4.53
N LYS A 3 -7.46 -16.12 -5.00
CA LYS A 3 -6.08 -16.34 -4.60
C LYS A 3 -5.91 -15.75 -3.21
N ARG A 4 -5.51 -16.56 -2.23
CA ARG A 4 -5.24 -16.06 -0.88
C ARG A 4 -4.04 -15.12 -0.92
N VAL A 5 -4.24 -13.92 -0.40
CA VAL A 5 -3.20 -12.91 -0.26
C VAL A 5 -2.42 -13.19 1.03
N PRO A 6 -1.12 -13.51 0.98
CA PRO A 6 -0.38 -14.00 2.16
C PRO A 6 -0.38 -13.05 3.37
N TYR A 7 -0.49 -11.75 3.13
CA TYR A 7 -0.49 -10.73 4.18
C TYR A 7 -1.88 -10.40 4.76
N LEU A 8 -2.93 -11.12 4.34
CA LEU A 8 -4.30 -11.01 4.86
C LEU A 8 -4.71 -12.24 5.70
N TRP A 9 -3.74 -12.97 6.26
CA TRP A 9 -3.97 -14.22 6.99
C TRP A 9 -4.92 -14.13 8.19
N ASP A 10 -5.12 -12.93 8.75
CA ASP A 10 -5.99 -12.60 9.88
C ASP A 10 -7.36 -12.02 9.49
N TYR A 11 -7.64 -11.87 8.19
CA TYR A 11 -8.91 -11.33 7.70
C TYR A 11 -9.57 -12.26 6.69
N ASP A 12 -10.90 -12.30 6.73
CA ASP A 12 -11.72 -12.91 5.67
C ASP A 12 -11.89 -11.91 4.52
N ILE A 13 -10.78 -11.58 3.85
CA ILE A 13 -10.70 -10.66 2.72
C ILE A 13 -9.91 -11.35 1.61
N ASP A 14 -10.50 -11.41 0.43
CA ASP A 14 -9.83 -11.99 -0.73
C ASP A 14 -9.10 -10.96 -1.60
N GLU A 15 -8.38 -11.42 -2.63
CA GLU A 15 -7.59 -10.53 -3.49
C GLU A 15 -8.45 -9.49 -4.21
N THR A 16 -9.64 -9.89 -4.67
CA THR A 16 -10.55 -8.98 -5.39
C THR A 16 -11.05 -7.88 -4.47
N GLN A 17 -11.49 -8.24 -3.27
CA GLN A 17 -11.90 -7.27 -2.26
C GLN A 17 -10.75 -6.35 -1.86
N PHE A 18 -9.56 -6.91 -1.63
CA PHE A 18 -8.39 -6.12 -1.25
C PHE A 18 -7.99 -5.11 -2.32
N ARG A 19 -8.02 -5.51 -3.60
CA ARG A 19 -7.78 -4.60 -4.75
C ARG A 19 -8.84 -3.49 -4.81
N ALA A 20 -10.11 -3.82 -4.62
CA ALA A 20 -11.19 -2.83 -4.55
C ALA A 20 -11.04 -1.87 -3.35
N MET A 21 -10.48 -2.34 -2.23
CA MET A 21 -10.15 -1.48 -1.10
C MET A 21 -8.98 -0.53 -1.42
N LEU A 22 -7.93 -1.03 -2.09
CA LEU A 22 -6.79 -0.20 -2.50
C LEU A 22 -7.17 0.90 -3.51
N SER A 23 -8.12 0.61 -4.42
CA SER A 23 -8.70 1.60 -5.34
C SER A 23 -9.68 2.56 -4.65
N GLY A 24 -10.15 2.23 -3.45
CA GLY A 24 -11.15 3.02 -2.71
C GLY A 24 -12.58 2.75 -3.14
N GLU A 25 -12.82 1.72 -3.96
CA GLU A 25 -14.15 1.29 -4.41
C GLU A 25 -14.90 0.48 -3.34
N LEU A 26 -14.17 -0.11 -2.39
CA LEU A 26 -14.71 -0.93 -1.32
C LEU A 26 -14.19 -0.47 0.05
N ALA A 27 -15.11 -0.40 1.02
CA ALA A 27 -14.77 -0.33 2.44
C ALA A 27 -15.57 -1.39 3.20
N LEU A 28 -14.91 -2.12 4.09
CA LEU A 28 -15.51 -3.19 4.89
C LEU A 28 -15.51 -2.76 6.36
N GLY A 29 -16.61 -2.16 6.81
CA GLY A 29 -16.72 -1.61 8.16
C GLY A 29 -15.72 -0.47 8.37
N ARG A 30 -14.68 -0.70 9.18
CA ARG A 30 -13.58 0.26 9.43
C ARG A 30 -12.35 0.03 8.55
N LEU A 31 -12.39 -0.99 7.69
CA LEU A 31 -11.28 -1.33 6.82
C LEU A 31 -11.50 -0.59 5.50
N ASP A 32 -10.75 0.50 5.32
CA ASP A 32 -10.83 1.40 4.18
C ASP A 32 -9.55 1.33 3.35
N ARG A 33 -9.42 2.26 2.38
CA ARG A 33 -8.24 2.37 1.52
C ARG A 33 -6.95 2.60 2.31
N ASP A 34 -6.98 3.42 3.36
CA ASP A 34 -5.78 3.68 4.15
C ASP A 34 -5.36 2.42 4.91
N TRP A 35 -6.33 1.68 5.46
CA TRP A 35 -6.05 0.41 6.09
C TRP A 35 -5.40 -0.56 5.09
N ALA A 36 -5.96 -0.68 3.89
CA ALA A 36 -5.44 -1.59 2.86
C ALA A 36 -4.02 -1.19 2.41
N ALA A 37 -3.77 0.10 2.19
CA ALA A 37 -2.47 0.62 1.82
C ALA A 37 -1.42 0.36 2.92
N VAL A 38 -1.74 0.64 4.19
CA VAL A 38 -0.85 0.35 5.32
C VAL A 38 -0.57 -1.15 5.41
N ARG A 39 -1.59 -2.00 5.21
CA ARG A 39 -1.44 -3.46 5.25
C ARG A 39 -0.48 -3.96 4.17
N LEU A 40 -0.66 -3.47 2.94
CA LEU A 40 0.23 -3.77 1.81
C LEU A 40 1.66 -3.32 2.12
N LEU A 41 1.83 -2.07 2.55
CA LEU A 41 3.14 -1.48 2.82
C LEU A 41 3.87 -2.13 4.00
N GLU A 42 3.16 -2.69 4.98
CA GLU A 42 3.76 -3.34 6.15
C GLU A 42 4.24 -4.77 5.86
N TYR A 43 3.49 -5.51 5.03
CA TYR A 43 3.66 -6.97 4.95
C TYR A 43 3.96 -7.50 3.55
N ALA A 44 3.54 -6.83 2.47
CA ALA A 44 3.71 -7.37 1.12
C ALA A 44 5.16 -7.21 0.62
N PRO A 45 5.66 -8.12 -0.25
CA PRO A 45 6.91 -7.91 -0.96
C PRO A 45 6.89 -6.62 -1.80
N TYR A 46 8.04 -5.96 -1.96
CA TYR A 46 8.13 -4.70 -2.71
C TYR A 46 7.57 -4.79 -4.16
N PRO A 47 7.81 -5.87 -4.94
CA PRO A 47 7.20 -5.99 -6.27
C PRO A 47 5.67 -5.91 -6.25
N GLU A 48 5.02 -6.52 -5.26
CA GLU A 48 3.57 -6.45 -5.11
C GLU A 48 3.10 -5.06 -4.70
N VAL A 49 3.87 -4.35 -3.86
CA VAL A 49 3.57 -2.95 -3.53
C VAL A 49 3.53 -2.10 -4.81
N VAL A 50 4.53 -2.26 -5.69
CA VAL A 50 4.58 -1.51 -6.95
C VAL A 50 3.45 -1.90 -7.89
N GLU A 51 3.16 -3.20 -8.03
CA GLU A 51 2.08 -3.71 -8.89
C GLU A 51 0.69 -3.24 -8.44
N LEU A 52 0.41 -3.30 -7.14
CA LEU A 52 -0.94 -3.08 -6.62
C LEU A 52 -1.25 -1.61 -6.32
N LEU A 53 -0.25 -0.83 -5.89
CA LEU A 53 -0.44 0.56 -5.48
C LEU A 53 0.13 1.55 -6.50
N GLY A 54 1.22 1.20 -7.18
CA GLY A 54 1.96 2.12 -8.04
C GLY A 54 2.68 3.25 -7.28
N PHE A 55 3.49 4.03 -8.00
CA PHE A 55 4.31 5.10 -7.40
C PHE A 55 3.53 6.39 -7.12
N GLY A 56 2.62 6.79 -8.00
CA GLY A 56 1.80 7.99 -7.81
C GLY A 56 0.96 7.93 -6.52
N PRO A 57 0.08 6.92 -6.36
CA PRO A 57 -0.69 6.74 -5.14
C PRO A 57 0.17 6.54 -3.89
N LEU A 58 1.32 5.85 -4.02
CA LEU A 58 2.30 5.73 -2.93
C LEU A 58 2.74 7.10 -2.42
N VAL A 59 3.25 7.96 -3.31
CA VAL A 59 3.76 9.29 -2.95
C VAL A 59 2.64 10.16 -2.37
N GLN A 60 1.45 10.13 -2.95
CA GLN A 60 0.30 10.92 -2.49
C GLN A 60 -0.19 10.50 -1.10
N GLY A 61 -0.29 9.20 -0.84
CA GLY A 61 -0.80 8.68 0.44
C GLY A 61 0.25 8.56 1.55
N TRP A 62 1.55 8.57 1.21
CA TRP A 62 2.63 8.37 2.17
C TRP A 62 2.60 9.29 3.41
N PRO A 63 2.29 10.61 3.31
CA PRO A 63 2.21 11.48 4.48
C PRO A 63 1.22 10.98 5.56
N THR A 64 0.14 10.33 5.14
CA THR A 64 -0.88 9.74 6.02
C THR A 64 -0.44 8.37 6.54
N TRP A 65 0.07 7.51 5.66
CA TRP A 65 0.34 6.11 6.00
C TRP A 65 1.61 5.92 6.83
N ARG A 66 2.62 6.78 6.65
CA ARG A 66 3.92 6.65 7.35
C ARG A 66 3.80 6.56 8.88
N GLN A 67 2.79 7.20 9.47
CA GLN A 67 2.58 7.22 10.92
C GLN A 67 1.99 5.90 11.45
N ARG A 68 1.46 5.07 10.55
CA ARG A 68 0.80 3.79 10.87
C ARG A 68 1.71 2.58 10.61
N ILE A 69 2.84 2.79 9.93
CA ILE A 69 3.85 1.76 9.66
C ILE A 69 4.62 1.43 10.94
N ARG A 70 4.66 0.15 11.31
CA ARG A 70 5.30 -0.32 12.54
C ARG A 70 6.76 -0.71 12.31
N SER A 71 7.05 -1.32 11.17
CA SER A 71 8.39 -1.73 10.79
C SER A 71 9.28 -0.53 10.47
N GLN A 72 10.26 -0.28 11.34
CA GLN A 72 11.24 0.81 11.16
C GLN A 72 12.05 0.67 9.86
N THR A 73 12.35 -0.56 9.44
CA THR A 73 13.05 -0.81 8.19
C THR A 73 12.19 -0.40 6.99
N ARG A 74 10.90 -0.73 7.00
CA ARG A 74 9.98 -0.32 5.92
C ARG A 74 9.74 1.18 5.92
N LEU A 75 9.54 1.77 7.10
CA LEU A 75 9.40 3.23 7.24
C LEU A 75 10.57 3.96 6.58
N ARG A 76 11.81 3.59 6.92
CA ARG A 76 13.01 4.21 6.33
C ARG A 76 13.12 3.98 4.82
N ALA A 77 12.81 2.76 4.36
CA ALA A 77 12.89 2.42 2.94
C ALA A 77 11.89 3.25 2.10
N PHE A 78 10.64 3.37 2.57
CA PHE A 78 9.61 4.16 1.88
C PHE A 78 9.83 5.67 2.04
N ASP A 79 10.31 6.15 3.19
CA ASP A 79 10.73 7.55 3.35
C ASP A 79 11.80 7.94 2.33
N PHE A 80 12.80 7.07 2.13
CA PHE A 80 13.80 7.26 1.09
C PHE A 80 13.17 7.25 -0.31
N LEU A 81 12.37 6.22 -0.62
CA LEU A 81 11.79 6.02 -1.95
C LEU A 81 10.87 7.18 -2.36
N VAL A 82 9.96 7.61 -1.50
CA VAL A 82 9.02 8.70 -1.78
C VAL A 82 9.76 10.01 -2.01
N ARG A 83 10.78 10.31 -1.19
CA ARG A 83 11.63 11.49 -1.39
C ARG A 83 12.39 11.41 -2.71
N TRP A 84 12.99 10.26 -3.01
CA TRP A 84 13.79 10.07 -4.21
C TRP A 84 12.94 10.15 -5.49
N LEU A 85 11.78 9.50 -5.52
CA LEU A 85 10.84 9.55 -6.64
C LEU A 85 10.37 10.99 -6.92
N SER A 86 9.98 11.71 -5.88
CA SER A 86 9.50 13.10 -6.01
C SER A 86 10.56 14.05 -6.58
N GLN A 87 11.84 13.79 -6.27
CA GLN A 87 12.96 14.64 -6.71
C GLN A 87 13.53 14.23 -8.07
N ASN A 88 13.57 12.93 -8.38
CA ASN A 88 14.34 12.40 -9.51
C ASN A 88 13.46 11.82 -10.62
N HIS A 89 12.23 11.39 -10.31
CA HIS A 89 11.33 10.74 -11.27
C HIS A 89 9.89 11.25 -11.19
N PRO A 90 9.65 12.57 -11.29
CA PRO A 90 8.30 13.12 -11.24
C PRO A 90 7.39 12.57 -12.37
N GLY A 91 7.96 12.16 -13.51
CA GLY A 91 7.21 11.54 -14.62
C GLY A 91 6.61 10.17 -14.30
N LEU A 92 7.04 9.50 -13.23
CA LEU A 92 6.44 8.23 -12.75
C LEU A 92 5.26 8.46 -11.80
N LEU A 93 4.92 9.71 -11.48
CA LEU A 93 3.88 10.07 -10.52
C LEU A 93 2.57 10.53 -11.16
N GLN A 94 2.53 10.56 -12.50
CA GLN A 94 1.36 10.93 -13.30
C GLN A 94 0.42 9.73 -13.49
#